data_AF-S0G5I0-F1
#
_entry.id   AF-S0G5I0-F1
#
_cell.length_a   1.000
_cell.length_b   1.000
_cell.length_c   1.000
_cell.angle_alpha   90.00
_cell.angle_beta   90.00
_cell.angle_gamma   90.00
#
_symmetry.space_group_name_H-M   'P 1'
#
loop_
_entity.id
_entity.type
_entity.pdbx_description
1 polymer ?
#
loop_
_entity_poly.entity_id
_entity_poly.type
_entity_poly.pdbx_seq_one_letter_code
_entity_poly.pdbx_strand_id
1 'polypeptide(L)'
;MADKERVSSSESLRSTRTFGKVRCHNPSCMGRLTPSPGSKQITCPTCGMTYRLFWVTPELPRIRGPVWDVNRKLVQETLEKKLGTSDSDSK
;
A
#
# COMPACT_ATOMS: atom_id res chain seq x y z
N MET A 1 -38.25 -27.88 -5.17
CA MET A 1 -37.63 -26.54 -5.18
C MET A 1 -36.29 -26.69 -4.49
N ALA A 2 -35.20 -26.47 -5.23
CA ALA A 2 -33.85 -26.96 -4.93
C ALA A 2 -33.20 -26.32 -3.69
N ASP A 3 -32.42 -27.16 -3.00
CA ASP A 3 -31.44 -26.85 -1.95
C ASP A 3 -30.56 -25.66 -2.36
N LYS A 4 -30.85 -24.48 -1.81
CA LYS A 4 -29.99 -23.31 -1.92
C LYS A 4 -29.02 -23.37 -0.74
N GLU A 5 -27.94 -24.09 -0.95
CA GLU A 5 -26.70 -24.19 -0.16
C GLU A 5 -26.74 -23.42 1.18
N ARG A 6 -27.03 -24.12 2.28
CA ARG A 6 -26.84 -23.61 3.64
C ARG A 6 -25.33 -23.56 3.94
N VAL A 7 -24.63 -22.65 3.30
CA VAL A 7 -23.22 -22.36 3.59
C VAL A 7 -23.13 -22.01 5.08
N SER A 8 -22.28 -22.71 5.81
CA SER A 8 -22.10 -22.46 7.24
C SER A 8 -21.69 -21.00 7.45
N SER A 9 -22.12 -20.38 8.56
CA SER A 9 -21.62 -19.05 8.96
C SER A 9 -20.08 -19.00 8.98
N SER A 10 -19.42 -20.14 9.21
CA SER A 10 -17.97 -20.26 9.16
C SER A 10 -17.38 -20.19 7.74
N GLU A 11 -18.09 -20.69 6.72
CA GLU A 11 -17.66 -20.68 5.32
C GLU A 11 -17.89 -19.32 4.65
N SER A 12 -18.98 -18.63 4.97
CA SER A 12 -19.23 -17.27 4.49
C SER A 12 -18.18 -16.28 5.02
N LEU A 13 -17.74 -16.44 6.27
CA LEU A 13 -16.63 -15.68 6.85
C LEU A 13 -15.27 -16.02 6.21
N ARG A 14 -15.06 -17.24 5.72
CA ARG A 14 -13.84 -17.62 4.99
C ARG A 14 -13.79 -16.99 3.61
N SER A 15 -14.92 -16.96 2.89
CA SER A 15 -15.03 -16.38 1.55
C SER A 15 -14.69 -14.87 1.52
N THR A 16 -15.05 -14.14 2.57
CA THR A 16 -14.75 -12.70 2.69
C THR A 16 -13.29 -12.39 3.08
N ARG A 17 -12.46 -13.40 3.40
CA ARG A 17 -11.04 -13.19 3.68
C ARG A 17 -10.31 -12.79 2.41
N THR A 18 -9.76 -11.59 2.45
CA THR A 18 -8.98 -11.01 1.36
C THR A 18 -7.52 -11.46 1.48
N PHE A 19 -7.26 -12.70 1.06
CA PHE A 19 -5.91 -13.23 0.91
C PHE A 19 -5.12 -12.38 -0.11
N GLY A 20 -3.80 -12.25 0.09
CA GLY A 20 -2.93 -11.50 -0.82
C GLY A 20 -2.99 -9.97 -0.73
N LYS A 21 -3.85 -9.37 0.09
CA LYS A 21 -4.00 -7.90 0.15
C LYS A 21 -3.36 -7.32 1.40
N VAL A 22 -2.51 -6.30 1.24
CA VAL A 22 -1.84 -5.62 2.37
C VAL A 22 -2.42 -4.23 2.55
N ARG A 23 -2.56 -3.78 3.80
CA ARG A 23 -2.94 -2.40 4.11
C ARG A 23 -1.69 -1.52 4.13
N CYS A 24 -1.80 -0.33 3.56
CA CYS A 24 -0.79 0.71 3.68
C CYS A 24 -0.51 0.98 5.17
N HIS A 25 0.77 1.04 5.55
CA HIS A 25 1.18 1.29 6.94
C HIS A 25 1.07 2.77 7.34
N ASN A 26 0.67 3.64 6.41
CA ASN A 26 0.37 5.03 6.68
C ASN A 26 -0.97 5.15 7.41
N PRO A 27 -1.01 5.69 8.66
CA PRO A 27 -2.25 5.86 9.41
C PRO A 27 -3.28 6.74 8.68
N SER A 28 -2.85 7.66 7.80
CA SER A 28 -3.76 8.56 7.08
C SER A 28 -4.36 7.96 5.80
N CYS A 29 -3.81 6.86 5.28
CA CYS A 29 -4.27 6.29 4.01
C CYS A 29 -5.02 4.98 4.21
N MET A 30 -4.47 4.06 5.03
CA MET A 30 -5.00 2.70 5.29
C MET A 30 -5.48 1.92 4.03
N GLY A 31 -5.08 2.37 2.85
CA GLY A 31 -5.54 1.86 1.56
C GLY A 31 -5.10 0.43 1.36
N ARG A 32 -5.94 -0.35 0.69
CA ARG A 32 -5.67 -1.76 0.42
C ARG A 32 -4.92 -1.90 -0.90
N LEU A 33 -3.74 -2.50 -0.82
CA LEU A 33 -2.83 -2.72 -1.93
C LEU A 33 -2.82 -4.21 -2.28
N THR A 34 -2.86 -4.52 -3.57
CA THR A 34 -2.73 -5.88 -4.09
C THR A 34 -1.39 -5.99 -4.79
N PRO A 35 -0.32 -6.41 -4.09
CA PRO A 35 0.98 -6.59 -4.73
C PRO A 35 0.99 -7.78 -5.67
N SER A 36 1.74 -7.66 -6.76
CA SER A 36 2.03 -8.78 -7.67
C SER A 36 2.81 -9.86 -6.91
N PRO A 37 2.46 -11.16 -7.06
CA PRO A 37 3.12 -12.25 -6.34
C PRO A 37 4.65 -12.22 -6.55
N GLY A 38 5.39 -12.21 -5.44
CA GLY A 38 6.85 -12.18 -5.45
C GLY A 38 7.50 -10.80 -5.62
N SER A 39 6.73 -9.71 -5.73
CA SER A 39 7.30 -8.37 -5.83
C SER A 39 7.97 -7.94 -4.52
N LYS A 40 9.19 -7.41 -4.58
CA LYS A 40 9.94 -6.98 -3.38
C LYS A 40 9.53 -5.59 -2.88
N GLN A 41 8.90 -4.80 -3.73
CA GLN A 41 8.52 -3.43 -3.45
C GLN A 41 7.13 -3.14 -4.01
N ILE A 42 6.39 -2.27 -3.32
CA ILE A 42 5.10 -1.75 -3.80
C ILE A 42 4.96 -0.28 -3.46
N THR A 43 4.47 0.49 -4.42
CA THR A 43 4.10 1.89 -4.21
C THR A 43 2.61 1.99 -3.94
N CYS A 44 2.22 2.72 -2.90
CA CYS A 44 0.83 3.02 -2.64
C CYS A 44 0.35 4.12 -3.63
N PRO A 45 -0.70 3.90 -4.45
CA PRO A 45 -1.17 4.89 -5.40
C PRO A 45 -1.84 6.10 -4.71
N THR A 46 -2.30 5.93 -3.46
CA THR A 46 -3.00 6.97 -2.72
C THR A 46 -2.06 7.92 -1.99
N CYS A 47 -0.95 7.42 -1.43
CA CYS A 47 -0.02 8.24 -0.63
C CYS A 47 1.40 8.34 -1.22
N GLY A 48 1.68 7.70 -2.35
CA GLY A 48 2.97 7.76 -3.04
C GLY A 48 4.12 7.05 -2.32
N MET A 49 3.90 6.48 -1.13
CA MET A 49 4.96 5.81 -0.38
C MET A 49 5.30 4.44 -0.95
N THR A 50 6.59 4.17 -1.02
CA THR A 50 7.12 2.86 -1.42
C THR A 50 7.41 2.02 -0.20
N TYR A 51 6.87 0.82 -0.16
CA TYR A 51 7.05 -0.16 0.92
C TYR A 51 7.84 -1.37 0.43
N ARG A 52 8.68 -1.89 1.33
CA ARG A 52 9.33 -3.20 1.15
C ARG A 52 8.38 -4.31 1.55
N LEU A 53 8.22 -5.26 0.65
CA LEU A 53 7.41 -6.45 0.85
C LEU A 53 8.28 -7.64 1.21
N PHE A 54 7.70 -8.50 2.03
CA PHE A 54 8.22 -9.81 2.38
C PHE A 54 7.11 -10.83 2.20
N TRP A 55 7.42 -11.91 1.51
CA TRP A 55 6.46 -12.98 1.23
C TRP A 55 6.78 -14.17 2.11
N VAL A 56 5.83 -14.57 2.97
CA VAL A 56 5.94 -15.84 3.72
C VAL A 56 5.55 -17.00 2.79
N THR A 57 4.49 -16.78 2.02
CA THR A 57 4.04 -17.63 0.91
C THR A 57 3.66 -16.70 -0.25
N PRO A 58 3.53 -17.21 -1.49
CA PRO A 58 3.14 -16.40 -2.66
C PRO A 58 1.80 -15.68 -2.51
N GLU A 59 0.97 -16.07 -1.54
CA GLU A 59 -0.35 -15.51 -1.26
C GLU A 59 -0.40 -14.64 0.01
N LEU A 60 0.68 -14.62 0.80
CA LEU A 60 0.76 -13.89 2.07
C LEU A 60 1.89 -12.85 2.05
N PRO A 61 1.66 -11.71 1.40
CA PRO A 61 2.56 -10.56 1.47
C PRO A 61 2.45 -9.86 2.83
N ARG A 62 3.59 -9.45 3.38
CA ARG A 62 3.71 -8.61 4.58
C ARG A 62 4.59 -7.40 4.27
N ILE A 63 4.25 -6.22 4.81
CA ILE A 63 5.12 -5.04 4.72
C ILE A 63 6.18 -5.12 5.83
N ARG A 64 7.46 -4.98 5.46
CA ARG A 64 8.58 -4.86 6.41
C ARG A 64 8.77 -3.43 6.89
N GLY A 65 8.53 -2.46 6.02
CA GLY A 65 8.69 -1.05 6.32
C GLY A 65 8.81 -0.21 5.05
N PRO A 66 8.82 1.14 5.18
CA PRO A 66 9.03 2.02 4.05
C PRO A 66 10.43 1.87 3.46
N VAL A 67 10.56 2.13 2.16
CA VAL A 67 11.85 2.35 1.49
C VAL A 67 12.25 3.79 1.76
N TRP A 68 13.23 3.99 2.63
CA TRP A 68 13.63 5.33 3.05
C TRP A 68 14.36 6.10 1.93
N ASP A 69 15.06 5.40 1.04
CA ASP A 69 15.91 6.00 0.00
C ASP A 69 15.11 6.77 -1.08
N VAL A 70 13.92 6.28 -1.43
CA VAL A 70 13.02 6.95 -2.40
C VAL A 70 12.37 8.18 -1.76
N ASN A 71 12.01 8.09 -0.48
CA ASN A 71 11.40 9.20 0.24
C ASN A 71 12.36 10.38 0.44
N ARG A 72 13.67 10.14 0.69
CA ARG A 72 14.65 11.24 0.82
C ARG A 72 14.76 12.07 -0.45
N LYS A 73 14.80 11.42 -1.62
CA LYS A 73 14.89 12.12 -2.91
C LYS A 73 13.62 12.94 -3.21
N LEU A 74 12.44 12.38 -2.96
CA LEU A 74 11.17 13.10 -3.14
C LEU A 74 11.03 14.31 -2.20
N VAL A 75 11.50 14.19 -0.95
CA VAL A 75 11.52 15.32 0.00
C VAL A 75 12.50 16.41 -0.43
N GLN A 76 13.69 16.04 -0.92
CA GLN A 76 14.65 17.01 -1.46
C GLN A 76 14.08 17.75 -2.67
N GLU A 77 13.53 17.03 -3.66
CA GLU A 77 12.94 17.64 -4.85
C GLU A 77 11.74 18.55 -4.54
N THR A 78 10.93 18.22 -3.52
CA THR A 78 9.81 19.08 -3.11
C THR A 78 10.27 20.29 -2.29
N LEU A 79 11.34 20.18 -1.51
CA LEU A 79 11.95 21.32 -0.81
C LEU A 79 12.61 22.29 -1.79
N GLU A 80 13.38 21.78 -2.76
CA GLU A 80 14.03 22.57 -3.80
C GLU A 80 13.01 23.36 -4.63
N LYS A 81 11.88 22.73 -4.99
CA LYS A 81 10.80 23.41 -5.71
C LYS A 81 10.13 24.53 -4.88
N LYS A 82 9.98 24.35 -3.57
CA LYS A 82 9.37 25.37 -2.70
C LYS A 82 10.29 26.57 -2.45
N LEU A 83 11.60 26.33 -2.38
CA LEU A 83 12.61 27.39 -2.21
C LEU A 83 12.81 28.19 -3.51
N GLY A 84 12.56 27.60 -4.68
CA GLY A 84 12.63 28.28 -5.97
C GLY A 84 11.45 29.21 -6.29
N THR A 85 10.31 29.06 -5.60
CA THR A 85 9.10 29.87 -5.85
C THR A 85 8.91 31.06 -4.89
N SER A 86 9.75 31.22 -3.88
CA SER A 86 9.65 32.33 -2.91
C SER A 86 10.34 33.62 -3.35
N ASP A 87 10.98 33.65 -4.53
CA ASP A 87 11.69 34.84 -5.04
C ASP A 87 10.85 35.66 -6.05
N SER A 88 9.69 35.16 -6.49
CA SER A 88 8.88 35.79 -7.55
C SER A 88 7.64 36.55 -7.07
N ASP A 89 7.37 36.64 -5.76
CA ASP A 89 6.19 37.33 -5.18
C ASP A 89 6.60 38.53 -4.31
N SER A 90 7.62 39.26 -4.74
CA SER A 90 8.03 40.55 -4.14
C SER A 90 8.52 41.51 -5.21
N LYS A 91 7.62 41.92 -6.09
CA LYS A 91 7.76 43.19 -6.80
C LYS A 91 6.41 43.79 -7.20
#